data_AF-V5XF26-F1
#
_entry.id   AF-V5XF26-F1
#
_cell.length_a   1.000
_cell.length_b   1.000
_cell.length_c   1.000
_cell.angle_alpha   90.00
_cell.angle_beta   90.00
_cell.angle_gamma   90.00
#
_symmetry.space_group_name_H-M   'P 1'
#
loop_
_entity.id
_entity.type
_entity.pdbx_description
1 polymer ?
#
loop_
_entity_poly.entity_id
_entity_poly.type
_entity_poly.pdbx_seq_one_letter_code
_entity_poly.pdbx_strand_id
1 'polypeptide(L)'
;MPPPTTPYAADVVNSVSDRLSALYDEAAELVGQRNALDGRLVEIVAEIDGGDGPSLWGHTGCRSLSELVAWRLGMSPRNAQVMVAIAQRLEVFPRLAANLRQGQMSLDQFGVIAEHAADGSDDHYAELATMATVTQLRTAVKQEPRPQPERRDGSVRSFSRCEQDGCTTYRIRLPRLEAAKFDAALGAHREGLVADWRRDHDNPDADGRDGRDGVEVPPFPDTVDALMSMVESGWDAEAAARPHGARTTVVVHYDVEKGSAALHLGPVLAEWERQFLLCDASCEVWLERHGTPMGAGRSTRTISRRLRRALEHRDGTCAVPGCGATRGLHAHHLVHWEHGGATELENLVLLCPFHHRLHHKGEITIVGPADRLVVTDCEGRRLTGASLARPPTGPPPDVPPCRGPKGERAQWMWYTPFEPEPPPGTKELAGDPGR
;
A
#
# COMPACT_ATOMS: atom_id res chain seq x y z
N MET A 1 45.55 62.26 12.82
CA MET A 1 44.85 61.26 13.65
C MET A 1 44.02 60.39 12.73
N PRO A 2 44.23 59.07 12.69
CA PRO A 2 43.28 58.17 12.03
C PRO A 2 41.98 58.10 12.85
N PRO A 3 40.82 57.81 12.23
CA PRO A 3 39.55 57.68 12.95
C PRO A 3 39.55 56.41 13.81
N PRO A 4 38.83 56.40 14.94
CA PRO A 4 38.75 55.24 15.82
C PRO A 4 37.98 54.10 15.12
N THR A 5 38.61 52.94 15.02
CA THR A 5 37.96 51.67 14.71
C THR A 5 37.00 51.33 15.84
N THR A 6 35.69 51.34 15.55
CA THR A 6 34.64 50.93 16.48
C THR A 6 34.69 49.42 16.73
N PRO A 7 34.75 48.93 17.99
CA PRO A 7 34.79 47.51 18.31
C PRO A 7 33.42 46.79 18.18
N TYR A 8 32.36 47.52 17.83
CA TYR A 8 30.99 47.01 17.93
C TYR A 8 30.55 46.03 16.82
N ALA A 9 31.30 45.93 15.71
CA ALA A 9 30.95 45.03 14.61
C ALA A 9 31.46 43.59 14.80
N ALA A 10 32.46 43.37 15.66
CA ALA A 10 33.04 42.04 15.90
C ALA A 10 32.22 41.21 16.90
N ASP A 11 31.66 41.85 17.94
CA ASP A 11 30.92 41.14 19.00
C ASP A 11 29.54 40.61 18.54
N VAL A 12 28.88 41.28 17.59
CA VAL A 12 27.58 40.84 17.07
C VAL A 12 27.73 39.66 16.10
N VAL A 13 28.79 39.63 15.29
CA VAL A 13 29.08 38.52 14.36
C VAL A 13 29.45 37.24 15.11
N ASN A 14 30.18 37.36 16.23
CA ASN A 14 30.42 36.24 17.13
C ASN A 14 29.09 35.69 17.68
N SER A 15 28.16 36.54 18.13
CA SER A 15 26.89 36.07 18.70
C SER A 15 25.99 35.26 17.73
N VAL A 16 25.91 35.64 16.45
CA VAL A 16 25.06 34.94 15.46
C VAL A 16 25.72 33.63 15.02
N SER A 17 27.03 33.64 14.79
CA SER A 17 27.79 32.44 14.43
C SER A 17 27.81 31.43 15.57
N ASP A 18 28.02 31.90 16.80
CA ASP A 18 28.01 31.06 18.01
C ASP A 18 26.61 30.50 18.26
N ARG A 19 25.55 31.31 18.07
CA ARG A 19 24.17 30.83 18.18
C ARG A 19 23.84 29.79 17.13
N LEU A 20 24.28 29.98 15.89
CA LEU A 20 24.08 29.02 14.81
C LEU A 20 24.81 27.70 15.10
N SER A 21 26.04 27.76 15.59
CA SER A 21 26.81 26.58 16.01
C SER A 21 26.09 25.81 17.11
N ALA A 22 25.62 26.50 18.16
CA ALA A 22 24.87 25.88 19.24
C ALA A 22 23.58 25.21 18.74
N LEU A 23 22.86 25.84 17.80
CA LEU A 23 21.67 25.26 17.18
C LEU A 23 22.00 24.04 16.31
N TYR A 24 23.16 24.01 15.64
CA TYR A 24 23.62 22.84 14.91
C TYR A 24 23.99 21.68 15.82
N ASP A 25 24.63 21.95 16.96
CA ASP A 25 24.93 20.92 17.95
C ASP A 25 23.65 20.32 18.54
N GLU A 26 22.66 21.17 18.88
CA GLU A 26 21.33 20.74 19.34
C GLU A 26 20.60 19.93 18.26
N ALA A 27 20.61 20.39 17.00
CA ALA A 27 20.01 19.67 15.89
C ALA A 27 20.70 18.31 15.65
N ALA A 28 22.03 18.23 15.79
CA ALA A 28 22.78 16.99 15.63
C ALA A 28 22.40 15.95 16.70
N GLU A 29 22.24 16.39 17.96
CA GLU A 29 21.76 15.53 19.05
C GLU A 29 20.34 15.00 18.76
N LEU A 30 19.41 15.89 18.42
CA LEU A 30 18.02 15.53 18.10
C LEU A 30 17.92 14.61 16.88
N VAL A 31 18.73 14.83 15.84
CA VAL A 31 18.78 13.96 14.66
C VAL A 31 19.33 12.58 15.04
N GLY A 32 20.36 12.50 15.89
CA GLY A 32 20.86 11.23 16.41
C GLY A 32 19.77 10.44 17.11
N GLN A 33 19.06 11.07 18.05
CA GLN A 33 17.93 10.47 18.76
C GLN A 33 16.81 10.06 17.82
N ARG A 34 16.42 10.91 16.85
CA ARG A 34 15.40 10.60 15.85
C ARG A 34 15.77 9.36 15.03
N ASN A 35 17.01 9.31 14.53
CA ASN A 35 17.49 8.19 13.73
C ASN A 35 17.48 6.87 14.54
N ALA A 36 17.87 6.92 15.82
CA ALA A 36 17.80 5.75 16.71
C ALA A 36 16.34 5.30 16.96
N LEU A 37 15.41 6.23 17.12
CA LEU A 37 13.97 5.94 17.22
C LEU A 37 13.44 5.33 15.92
N ASP A 38 13.82 5.87 14.77
CA ASP A 38 13.50 5.30 13.46
C ASP A 38 14.04 3.86 13.32
N GLY A 39 15.26 3.61 13.82
CA GLY A 39 15.82 2.25 13.91
C GLY A 39 14.96 1.30 14.73
N ARG A 40 14.49 1.76 15.90
CA ARG A 40 13.58 0.96 16.73
C ARG A 40 12.22 0.74 16.07
N LEU A 41 11.69 1.73 15.34
CA LEU A 41 10.45 1.59 14.58
C LEU A 41 10.60 0.55 13.46
N VAL A 42 11.71 0.59 12.72
CA VAL A 42 12.02 -0.39 11.67
C VAL A 42 12.08 -1.82 12.24
N GLU A 43 12.68 -2.02 13.42
CA GLU A 43 12.68 -3.33 14.09
C GLU A 43 11.28 -3.81 14.47
N ILE A 44 10.43 -2.92 15.00
CA ILE A 44 9.03 -3.24 15.32
C ILE A 44 8.28 -3.61 14.04
N VAL A 45 8.51 -2.89 12.94
CA VAL A 45 7.89 -3.20 11.64
C VAL A 45 8.35 -4.55 11.11
N ALA A 46 9.63 -4.90 11.28
CA ALA A 46 10.16 -6.22 10.90
C ALA A 46 9.53 -7.35 11.73
N GLU A 47 9.35 -7.14 13.04
CA GLU A 47 8.64 -8.08 13.91
C GLU A 47 7.17 -8.26 13.50
N ILE A 48 6.49 -7.18 13.11
CA ILE A 48 5.12 -7.22 12.59
C ILE A 48 5.04 -7.96 11.25
N ASP A 49 6.02 -7.76 10.36
CA ASP A 49 6.07 -8.43 9.04
C ASP A 49 6.22 -9.94 9.18
N GLY A 50 6.99 -10.41 10.16
CA GLY A 50 7.20 -11.83 10.44
C GLY A 50 8.18 -12.53 9.50
N GLY A 51 8.63 -11.88 8.41
CA GLY A 51 9.58 -12.43 7.46
C GLY A 51 9.09 -13.73 6.82
N ASP A 52 9.85 -14.82 6.99
CA ASP A 52 9.47 -16.18 6.57
C ASP A 52 8.46 -16.86 7.52
N GLY A 53 8.17 -16.24 8.67
CA GLY A 53 7.18 -16.68 9.65
C GLY A 53 5.77 -16.11 9.41
N PRO A 54 4.80 -16.43 10.28
CA PRO A 54 3.47 -15.84 10.19
C PRO A 54 3.53 -14.34 10.53
N SER A 55 3.01 -13.51 9.62
CA SER A 55 2.92 -12.07 9.86
C SER A 55 1.91 -11.75 10.96
N LEU A 56 2.20 -10.76 11.79
CA LEU A 56 1.31 -10.33 12.87
C LEU A 56 0.25 -9.34 12.38
N TRP A 57 0.37 -8.82 11.16
CA TRP A 57 -0.56 -7.81 10.66
C TRP A 57 -1.76 -8.36 9.89
N GLY A 58 -1.78 -9.66 9.54
CA GLY A 58 -2.87 -10.23 8.74
C GLY A 58 -4.26 -10.01 9.36
N HIS A 59 -4.36 -10.04 10.69
CA HIS A 59 -5.61 -9.83 11.43
C HIS A 59 -5.98 -8.35 11.67
N THR A 60 -5.16 -7.39 11.25
CA THR A 60 -5.43 -5.96 11.52
C THR A 60 -6.40 -5.33 10.53
N GLY A 61 -6.70 -6.04 9.44
CA GLY A 61 -7.50 -5.52 8.33
C GLY A 61 -6.75 -4.55 7.42
N CYS A 62 -5.45 -4.32 7.58
CA CYS A 62 -4.73 -3.46 6.62
C CYS A 62 -4.48 -4.20 5.29
N ARG A 63 -4.46 -3.51 4.13
CA ARG A 63 -4.26 -4.16 2.81
C ARG A 63 -2.80 -4.48 2.53
N SER A 64 -1.90 -3.81 3.24
CA SER A 64 -0.46 -4.03 3.17
C SER A 64 0.19 -3.60 4.48
N LEU A 65 1.38 -4.13 4.76
CA LEU A 65 2.18 -3.67 5.89
C LEU A 65 2.47 -2.17 5.82
N SER A 66 2.77 -1.64 4.63
CA SER A 66 3.00 -0.20 4.43
C SER A 66 1.78 0.66 4.77
N GLU A 67 0.56 0.16 4.50
CA GLU A 67 -0.68 0.87 4.90
C GLU A 67 -0.88 0.83 6.41
N LEU A 68 -0.61 -0.31 7.06
CA LEU A 68 -0.62 -0.40 8.52
C LEU A 68 0.37 0.60 9.13
N VAL A 69 1.60 0.62 8.64
CA VAL A 69 2.67 1.51 9.12
C VAL A 69 2.30 2.98 8.90
N ALA A 70 1.83 3.34 7.70
CA ALA A 70 1.39 4.70 7.39
C ALA A 70 0.30 5.18 8.35
N TRP A 71 -0.73 4.36 8.54
CA TRP A 71 -1.85 4.67 9.43
C TRP A 71 -1.43 4.74 10.90
N ARG A 72 -0.75 3.70 11.41
CA ARG A 72 -0.43 3.59 12.84
C ARG A 72 0.63 4.58 13.30
N LEU A 73 1.57 4.92 12.43
CA LEU A 73 2.65 5.86 12.75
C LEU A 73 2.39 7.28 12.23
N GLY A 74 1.27 7.52 11.53
CA GLY A 74 0.90 8.84 11.03
C GLY A 74 1.89 9.41 10.00
N MET A 75 2.44 8.55 9.13
CA MET A 75 3.45 8.93 8.14
C MET A 75 2.92 8.86 6.71
N SER A 76 3.61 9.52 5.78
CA SER A 76 3.25 9.46 4.37
C SER A 76 3.37 8.03 3.81
N PRO A 77 2.57 7.65 2.80
CA PRO A 77 2.69 6.34 2.17
C PRO A 77 4.10 6.03 1.67
N ARG A 78 4.83 7.05 1.20
CA ARG A 78 6.22 6.90 0.75
C ARG A 78 7.18 6.57 1.89
N ASN A 79 7.07 7.24 3.03
CA ASN A 79 7.92 6.95 4.18
C ASN A 79 7.61 5.58 4.78
N ALA A 80 6.33 5.16 4.78
CA ALA A 80 5.95 3.83 5.22
C ALA A 80 6.54 2.74 4.33
N GLN A 81 6.50 2.92 2.99
CA GLN A 81 7.15 2.01 2.05
C GLN A 81 8.66 1.91 2.29
N VAL A 82 9.33 3.04 2.54
CA VAL A 82 10.76 3.07 2.87
C VAL A 82 11.03 2.29 4.16
N MET A 83 10.25 2.52 5.21
CA MET A 83 10.39 1.82 6.49
C MET A 83 10.21 0.31 6.34
N VAL A 84 9.21 -0.13 5.56
CA VAL A 84 8.98 -1.55 5.24
C VAL A 84 10.11 -2.14 4.41
N ALA A 85 10.61 -1.43 3.40
CA ALA A 85 11.73 -1.89 2.58
C ALA A 85 13.01 -2.12 3.42
N ILE A 86 13.26 -1.23 4.40
CA ILE A 86 14.37 -1.40 5.34
C ILE A 86 14.10 -2.60 6.27
N ALA A 87 12.89 -2.69 6.85
CA ALA A 87 12.50 -3.76 7.76
C ALA A 87 12.72 -5.15 7.13
N GLN A 88 12.35 -5.32 5.87
CA GLN A 88 12.49 -6.55 5.10
C GLN A 88 13.95 -6.90 4.75
N ARG A 89 14.88 -5.96 4.86
CA ARG A 89 16.29 -6.15 4.50
C ARG A 89 17.25 -5.91 5.68
N LEU A 90 16.75 -5.89 6.91
CA LEU A 90 17.58 -5.70 8.11
C LEU A 90 18.69 -6.74 8.23
N GLU A 91 18.40 -8.01 7.90
CA GLU A 91 19.39 -9.10 7.97
C GLU A 91 20.39 -9.06 6.83
N VAL A 92 19.99 -8.50 5.68
CA VAL A 92 20.86 -8.31 4.51
C VAL A 92 21.87 -7.18 4.75
N PHE A 93 21.48 -6.18 5.55
CA PHE A 93 22.27 -4.96 5.80
C PHE A 93 22.56 -4.72 7.30
N PRO A 94 23.27 -5.63 7.99
CA PRO A 94 23.48 -5.55 9.43
C PRO A 94 24.26 -4.31 9.89
N ARG A 95 25.26 -3.82 9.13
CA ARG A 95 26.03 -2.61 9.46
C ARG A 95 25.21 -1.35 9.27
N LEU A 96 24.47 -1.22 8.17
CA LEU A 96 23.58 -0.09 7.97
C LEU A 96 22.47 -0.05 9.04
N ALA A 97 21.92 -1.21 9.41
CA ALA A 97 20.99 -1.32 10.52
C ALA A 97 21.61 -0.88 11.86
N ALA A 98 22.87 -1.25 12.13
CA ALA A 98 23.60 -0.79 13.32
C ALA A 98 23.79 0.73 13.31
N ASN A 99 24.15 1.33 12.17
CA ASN A 99 24.32 2.77 12.03
C ASN A 99 23.01 3.53 12.30
N LEU A 100 21.87 3.01 11.83
CA LEU A 100 20.56 3.58 12.11
C LEU A 100 20.23 3.51 13.61
N ARG A 101 20.39 2.34 14.26
CA ARG A 101 20.16 2.17 15.71
C ARG A 101 21.03 3.09 16.57
N GLN A 102 22.28 3.31 16.15
CA GLN A 102 23.24 4.17 16.85
C GLN A 102 23.04 5.66 16.53
N GLY A 103 22.01 6.03 15.76
CA GLY A 103 21.71 7.41 15.41
C GLY A 103 22.62 8.02 14.34
N GLN A 104 23.54 7.24 13.76
CA GLN A 104 24.60 7.71 12.87
C GLN A 104 24.15 7.86 11.41
N MET A 105 22.98 7.31 11.06
CA MET A 105 22.46 7.30 9.70
C MET A 105 20.95 7.56 9.71
N SER A 106 20.45 8.31 8.73
CA SER A 106 19.01 8.57 8.64
C SER A 106 18.23 7.46 7.95
N LEU A 107 16.93 7.37 8.28
CA LEU A 107 15.97 6.48 7.60
C LEU A 107 15.99 6.70 6.08
N ASP A 108 16.10 7.95 5.61
CA ASP A 108 16.12 8.29 4.17
C ASP A 108 17.39 7.79 3.46
N GLN A 109 18.55 7.88 4.12
CA GLN A 109 19.79 7.36 3.54
C GLN A 109 19.69 5.83 3.40
N PHE A 110 19.19 5.14 4.43
CA PHE A 110 19.09 3.68 4.41
C PHE A 110 18.01 3.23 3.43
N GLY A 111 16.89 3.94 3.36
CA GLY A 111 15.81 3.67 2.41
C GLY A 111 16.29 3.57 0.96
N VAL A 112 17.14 4.52 0.53
CA VAL A 112 17.71 4.50 -0.83
C VAL A 112 18.51 3.23 -1.11
N ILE A 113 19.27 2.76 -0.13
CA ILE A 113 20.10 1.55 -0.25
C ILE A 113 19.20 0.32 -0.19
N ALA A 114 18.31 0.24 0.80
CA ALA A 114 17.38 -0.87 0.99
C ALA A 114 16.43 -1.08 -0.20
N GLU A 115 16.05 -0.04 -0.94
CA GLU A 115 15.17 -0.21 -2.11
C GLU A 115 15.89 -0.68 -3.37
N HIS A 116 17.19 -0.44 -3.50
CA HIS A 116 17.84 -0.45 -4.81
C HIS A 116 19.22 -1.10 -4.87
N ALA A 117 19.97 -1.15 -3.77
CA ALA A 117 21.31 -1.72 -3.76
C ALA A 117 21.26 -3.25 -3.76
N ALA A 118 22.25 -3.88 -4.39
CA ALA A 118 22.41 -5.33 -4.41
C ALA A 118 22.71 -5.92 -3.02
N ASP A 119 22.36 -7.19 -2.81
CA ASP A 119 22.73 -7.92 -1.61
C ASP A 119 24.27 -8.04 -1.50
N GLY A 120 24.81 -8.00 -0.28
CA GLY A 120 26.26 -7.99 -0.04
C GLY A 120 26.92 -6.62 -0.15
N SER A 121 26.18 -5.56 -0.47
CA SER A 121 26.71 -4.19 -0.55
C SER A 121 26.75 -3.44 0.78
N ASP A 122 26.44 -4.12 1.89
CA ASP A 122 26.32 -3.52 3.23
C ASP A 122 27.59 -2.77 3.66
N ASP A 123 28.75 -3.42 3.58
CA ASP A 123 30.04 -2.82 3.95
C ASP A 123 30.34 -1.56 3.12
N HIS A 124 30.13 -1.66 1.80
CA HIS A 124 30.39 -0.60 0.83
C HIS A 124 29.55 0.65 1.15
N TYR A 125 28.25 0.46 1.38
CA TYR A 125 27.35 1.58 1.65
C TYR A 125 27.41 2.07 3.10
N ALA A 126 27.76 1.22 4.06
CA ALA A 126 27.96 1.64 5.45
C ALA A 126 29.08 2.68 5.56
N GLU A 127 30.16 2.53 4.80
CA GLU A 127 31.23 3.51 4.73
C GLU A 127 30.79 4.79 4.01
N LEU A 128 30.18 4.64 2.81
CA LEU A 128 29.77 5.79 2.00
C LEU A 128 28.71 6.66 2.69
N ALA A 129 27.75 6.07 3.39
CA ALA A 129 26.65 6.77 4.05
C ALA A 129 27.11 7.74 5.15
N THR A 130 28.28 7.52 5.75
CA THR A 130 28.85 8.43 6.76
C THR A 130 29.20 9.81 6.21
N MET A 131 29.41 9.92 4.89
CA MET A 131 29.83 11.16 4.24
C MET A 131 28.84 11.64 3.17
N ALA A 132 28.12 10.72 2.55
CA ALA A 132 27.30 10.97 1.37
C ALA A 132 25.89 11.47 1.72
N THR A 133 25.45 12.48 0.98
CA THR A 133 24.03 12.90 0.98
C THR A 133 23.13 11.83 0.35
N VAL A 134 21.83 11.87 0.65
CA VAL A 134 20.82 10.97 0.04
C VAL A 134 20.87 10.99 -1.50
N THR A 135 21.06 12.17 -2.11
CA THR A 135 21.18 12.32 -3.57
C THR A 135 22.45 11.66 -4.13
N GLN A 136 23.56 11.72 -3.38
CA GLN A 136 24.79 11.03 -3.75
C GLN A 136 24.61 9.52 -3.63
N LEU A 137 24.00 9.01 -2.54
CA LEU A 137 23.68 7.59 -2.40
C LEU A 137 22.80 7.08 -3.57
N ARG A 138 21.77 7.84 -3.98
CA ARG A 138 20.97 7.48 -5.17
C ARG A 138 21.80 7.39 -6.44
N THR A 139 22.78 8.27 -6.60
CA THR A 139 23.66 8.29 -7.76
C THR A 139 24.67 7.14 -7.72
N ALA A 140 25.15 6.78 -6.53
CA ALA A 140 26.04 5.66 -6.28
C ALA A 140 25.37 4.32 -6.62
N VAL A 141 24.16 4.09 -6.07
CA VAL A 141 23.38 2.87 -6.34
C VAL A 141 23.00 2.73 -7.81
N LYS A 142 22.72 3.83 -8.51
CA LYS A 142 22.42 3.80 -9.94
C LYS A 142 23.60 3.31 -10.80
N GLN A 143 24.83 3.41 -10.30
CA GLN A 143 26.03 2.97 -11.02
C GLN A 143 26.35 1.49 -10.80
N GLU A 144 25.64 0.78 -9.91
CA GLU A 144 25.79 -0.66 -9.76
C GLU A 144 25.48 -1.39 -11.09
N PRO A 145 26.32 -2.34 -11.52
CA PRO A 145 26.03 -3.20 -12.65
C PRO A 145 24.76 -4.00 -12.38
N ARG A 146 23.70 -3.75 -13.15
CA ARG A 146 22.46 -4.53 -13.02
C ARG A 146 22.67 -5.94 -13.58
N PRO A 147 22.31 -7.00 -12.85
CA PRO A 147 22.37 -8.35 -13.38
C PRO A 147 21.54 -8.42 -14.67
N GLN A 148 22.17 -8.86 -15.77
CA GLN A 148 21.46 -9.08 -17.03
C GLN A 148 20.48 -10.25 -16.81
N PRO A 149 19.16 -10.04 -16.99
CA PRO A 149 18.23 -11.14 -16.81
C PRO A 149 18.51 -12.22 -17.85
N GLU A 150 18.69 -13.46 -17.41
CA GLU A 150 18.85 -14.61 -18.29
C GLU A 150 17.74 -14.61 -19.34
N ARG A 151 18.16 -14.66 -20.61
CA ARG A 151 17.27 -14.64 -21.76
C ARG A 151 16.59 -16.01 -21.88
N ARG A 152 15.52 -16.23 -21.10
CA ARG A 152 14.65 -17.41 -21.26
C ARG A 152 13.86 -17.29 -22.56
N ASP A 153 14.35 -17.99 -23.57
CA ASP A 153 13.63 -18.29 -24.80
C ASP A 153 12.48 -19.26 -24.49
N GLY A 154 11.27 -18.88 -24.86
CA GLY A 154 10.04 -19.56 -24.48
C GLY A 154 8.86 -18.58 -24.51
N SER A 155 7.89 -18.87 -25.37
CA SER A 155 6.68 -18.09 -25.70
C SER A 155 6.68 -16.64 -25.22
N VAL A 156 6.84 -15.69 -26.17
CA VAL A 156 6.87 -14.23 -25.91
C VAL A 156 5.60 -13.72 -25.22
N ARG A 157 4.54 -14.54 -25.19
CA ARG A 157 3.29 -14.30 -24.46
C ARG A 157 3.02 -15.43 -23.48
N SER A 158 2.61 -15.08 -22.27
CA SER A 158 2.00 -16.02 -21.34
C SER A 158 0.95 -15.33 -20.51
N PHE A 159 -0.16 -16.01 -20.25
CA PHE A 159 -1.15 -15.57 -19.28
C PHE A 159 -1.34 -16.73 -18.31
N SER A 160 -1.01 -16.51 -17.06
CA SER A 160 -1.11 -17.51 -16.00
C SER A 160 -1.99 -16.97 -14.88
N ARG A 161 -2.77 -17.88 -14.30
CA ARG A 161 -3.67 -17.61 -13.20
C ARG A 161 -3.31 -18.54 -12.06
N CYS A 162 -3.11 -18.00 -10.87
CA CYS A 162 -2.95 -18.77 -9.64
C CYS A 162 -4.05 -18.37 -8.66
N GLU A 163 -4.66 -19.35 -8.01
CA GLU A 163 -5.62 -19.15 -6.93
C GLU A 163 -4.92 -19.42 -5.60
N GLN A 164 -4.88 -18.42 -4.74
CA GLN A 164 -4.32 -18.53 -3.39
C GLN A 164 -5.03 -17.53 -2.47
N ASP A 165 -5.35 -17.95 -1.25
CA ASP A 165 -5.90 -17.11 -0.18
C ASP A 165 -7.18 -16.33 -0.56
N GLY A 166 -8.05 -16.92 -1.40
CA GLY A 166 -9.28 -16.28 -1.87
C GLY A 166 -9.05 -15.12 -2.85
N CYS A 167 -7.83 -14.96 -3.34
CA CYS A 167 -7.44 -14.04 -4.40
C CYS A 167 -7.05 -14.83 -5.66
N THR A 168 -7.33 -14.24 -6.81
CA THR A 168 -6.84 -14.75 -8.09
C THR A 168 -5.76 -13.80 -8.59
N THR A 169 -4.52 -14.29 -8.65
CA THR A 169 -3.41 -13.53 -9.21
C THR A 169 -3.26 -13.85 -10.68
N TYR A 170 -3.34 -12.82 -11.52
CA TYR A 170 -3.08 -12.91 -12.95
C TYR A 170 -1.66 -12.42 -13.23
N ARG A 171 -0.85 -13.26 -13.87
CA ARG A 171 0.47 -12.88 -14.37
C ARG A 171 0.45 -12.94 -15.89
N ILE A 172 0.59 -11.77 -16.51
CA ILE A 172 0.69 -11.61 -17.95
C ILE A 172 2.12 -11.29 -18.37
N ARG A 173 2.59 -11.92 -19.44
CA ARG A 173 3.84 -11.62 -20.12
C ARG A 173 3.48 -11.21 -21.54
N LEU A 174 3.92 -10.03 -21.96
CA LEU A 174 3.64 -9.45 -23.28
C LEU A 174 4.95 -9.07 -24.00
N PRO A 175 5.00 -9.17 -25.34
CA PRO A 175 6.01 -8.52 -26.14
C PRO A 175 6.00 -7.00 -25.90
N ARG A 176 7.17 -6.36 -25.99
CA ARG A 176 7.34 -4.91 -25.69
C ARG A 176 6.33 -4.00 -26.40
N LEU A 177 6.00 -4.29 -27.66
CA LEU A 177 5.04 -3.49 -28.43
C LEU A 177 3.60 -3.59 -27.90
N GLU A 178 3.23 -4.73 -27.32
CA GLU A 178 1.91 -4.94 -26.75
C GLU A 178 1.82 -4.48 -25.31
N ALA A 179 2.90 -4.67 -24.54
CA ALA A 179 3.07 -4.04 -23.24
C ALA A 179 2.89 -2.52 -23.38
N ALA A 180 3.50 -1.89 -24.39
CA ALA A 180 3.31 -0.45 -24.64
C ALA A 180 1.84 -0.05 -24.90
N LYS A 181 1.04 -0.90 -25.57
CA LYS A 181 -0.40 -0.65 -25.76
C LYS A 181 -1.17 -0.80 -24.46
N PHE A 182 -0.86 -1.84 -23.69
CA PHE A 182 -1.44 -2.08 -22.37
C PHE A 182 -1.12 -0.93 -21.41
N ASP A 183 0.15 -0.51 -21.34
CA ASP A 183 0.64 0.59 -20.52
C ASP A 183 -0.03 1.91 -20.92
N ALA A 184 -0.20 2.17 -22.22
CA ALA A 184 -0.88 3.36 -22.72
C ALA A 184 -2.37 3.39 -22.34
N ALA A 185 -3.08 2.25 -22.49
CA ALA A 185 -4.49 2.15 -22.12
C ALA A 185 -4.67 2.29 -20.60
N LEU A 186 -3.85 1.60 -19.82
CA LEU A 186 -3.82 1.69 -18.36
C LEU A 186 -3.50 3.11 -17.88
N GLY A 187 -2.53 3.77 -18.53
CA GLY A 187 -2.17 5.16 -18.31
C GLY A 187 -3.33 6.11 -18.59
N ALA A 188 -4.04 5.95 -19.72
CA ALA A 188 -5.19 6.78 -20.07
C ALA A 188 -6.35 6.65 -19.08
N HIS A 189 -6.65 5.42 -18.64
CA HIS A 189 -7.65 5.19 -17.59
C HIS A 189 -7.24 5.81 -16.26
N ARG A 190 -5.96 5.70 -15.88
CA ARG A 190 -5.42 6.35 -14.70
C ARG A 190 -5.52 7.87 -14.78
N GLU A 191 -5.14 8.46 -15.91
CA GLU A 191 -5.23 9.92 -16.13
C GLU A 191 -6.67 10.43 -16.06
N GLY A 192 -7.63 9.68 -16.63
CA GLY A 192 -9.05 9.97 -16.50
C GLY A 192 -9.51 9.97 -15.04
N LEU A 193 -9.18 8.91 -14.29
CA LEU A 193 -9.49 8.82 -12.86
C LEU A 193 -8.85 9.96 -12.05
N VAL A 194 -7.62 10.35 -12.38
CA VAL A 194 -6.92 11.47 -11.75
C VAL A 194 -7.58 12.82 -12.08
N ALA A 195 -8.00 13.03 -13.32
CA ALA A 195 -8.68 14.25 -13.73
C ALA A 195 -10.06 14.39 -13.05
N ASP A 196 -10.80 13.28 -12.93
CA ASP A 196 -12.08 13.26 -12.23
C ASP A 196 -11.88 13.45 -10.72
N TRP A 197 -10.87 12.80 -10.13
CA TRP A 197 -10.49 13.05 -8.73
C TRP A 197 -10.18 14.53 -8.49
N ARG A 198 -9.40 15.18 -9.36
CA ARG A 198 -9.11 16.62 -9.22
C ARG A 198 -10.37 17.47 -9.34
N ARG A 199 -11.23 17.19 -10.32
CA ARG A 199 -12.50 17.93 -10.51
C ARG A 199 -13.41 17.88 -9.28
N ASP A 200 -13.52 16.71 -8.67
CA ASP A 200 -14.36 16.50 -7.50
C ASP A 200 -13.82 17.23 -6.25
N HIS A 201 -12.53 17.61 -6.23
CA HIS A 201 -11.84 18.16 -5.06
C HIS A 201 -11.29 19.58 -5.23
N ASP A 202 -11.26 20.14 -6.44
CA ASP A 202 -10.78 21.50 -6.73
C ASP A 202 -11.92 22.56 -6.73
N ASN A 203 -13.10 22.29 -6.15
CA ASN A 203 -14.23 23.24 -6.16
C ASN A 203 -14.12 24.31 -5.04
N PRO A 204 -13.87 25.60 -5.34
CA PRO A 204 -13.60 26.62 -4.32
C PRO A 204 -14.85 27.17 -3.61
N ASP A 205 -16.06 26.85 -4.08
CA ASP A 205 -17.32 27.48 -3.61
C ASP A 205 -18.04 26.67 -2.51
N ALA A 206 -17.41 25.65 -1.93
CA ALA A 206 -17.98 24.84 -0.84
C ALA A 206 -17.64 25.35 0.58
N ASP A 207 -16.86 26.43 0.72
CA ASP A 207 -16.46 27.01 2.02
C ASP A 207 -17.44 28.06 2.54
N GLY A 208 -18.73 27.72 2.54
CA GLY A 208 -19.82 28.63 2.89
C GLY A 208 -20.87 28.03 3.81
N ARG A 209 -20.50 27.82 5.08
CA ARG A 209 -21.35 27.53 6.27
C ARG A 209 -21.70 26.05 6.53
N ASP A 210 -20.91 25.43 7.40
CA ASP A 210 -21.28 25.02 8.78
C ASP A 210 -20.30 23.94 9.25
N GLY A 211 -19.73 24.12 10.44
CA GLY A 211 -18.72 23.23 11.01
C GLY A 211 -19.24 21.81 11.28
N ARG A 212 -18.97 20.90 10.34
CA ARG A 212 -18.93 19.46 10.57
C ARG A 212 -17.55 18.92 10.24
N ASP A 213 -17.05 18.12 11.18
CA ASP A 213 -15.73 17.50 11.20
C ASP A 213 -15.42 16.63 9.97
N GLY A 214 -14.18 16.74 9.48
CA GLY A 214 -13.38 15.58 9.03
C GLY A 214 -13.86 14.75 7.85
N VAL A 215 -14.29 15.34 6.72
CA VAL A 215 -14.43 14.56 5.48
C VAL A 215 -13.03 14.29 4.91
N GLU A 216 -12.51 13.10 5.20
CA GLU A 216 -11.19 12.63 4.78
C GLU A 216 -11.12 12.53 3.26
N VAL A 217 -10.10 13.15 2.66
CA VAL A 217 -9.96 13.19 1.19
C VAL A 217 -9.67 11.79 0.66
N PRO A 218 -10.46 11.28 -0.32
CA PRO A 218 -10.21 10.06 -1.07
C PRO A 218 -8.74 9.76 -1.43
N PRO A 219 -8.31 8.49 -1.43
CA PRO A 219 -6.99 8.11 -1.87
C PRO A 219 -6.89 8.34 -3.37
N PHE A 220 -5.70 8.75 -3.79
CA PHE A 220 -5.40 8.99 -5.18
C PHE A 220 -5.54 7.67 -5.98
N PRO A 221 -6.19 7.69 -7.16
CA PRO A 221 -6.42 6.48 -7.97
C PRO A 221 -5.13 5.70 -8.23
N ASP A 222 -5.15 4.40 -8.00
CA ASP A 222 -3.99 3.53 -8.19
C ASP A 222 -4.03 2.78 -9.54
N THR A 223 -3.03 1.94 -9.77
CA THR A 223 -2.91 1.20 -11.04
C THR A 223 -3.90 0.03 -11.14
N VAL A 224 -4.37 -0.51 -10.01
CA VAL A 224 -5.43 -1.52 -9.99
C VAL A 224 -6.76 -0.87 -10.33
N ASP A 225 -7.06 0.31 -9.78
CA ASP A 225 -8.24 1.10 -10.15
C ASP A 225 -8.27 1.39 -11.65
N ALA A 226 -7.13 1.78 -12.21
CA ALA A 226 -6.99 2.01 -13.65
C ALA A 226 -7.22 0.72 -14.47
N LEU A 227 -6.71 -0.42 -14.01
CA LEU A 227 -6.90 -1.71 -14.68
C LEU A 227 -8.37 -2.15 -14.64
N MET A 228 -9.03 -2.00 -13.49
CA MET A 228 -10.45 -2.32 -13.34
C MET A 228 -11.33 -1.38 -14.17
N SER A 229 -11.04 -0.07 -14.16
CA SER A 229 -11.71 0.89 -15.04
C SER A 229 -11.56 0.54 -16.53
N MET A 230 -10.39 0.05 -16.94
CA MET A 230 -10.16 -0.43 -18.31
C MET A 230 -10.95 -1.71 -18.63
N VAL A 231 -11.07 -2.63 -17.67
CA VAL A 231 -11.88 -3.85 -17.83
C VAL A 231 -13.37 -3.51 -17.92
N GLU A 232 -13.85 -2.63 -17.05
CA GLU A 232 -15.24 -2.16 -17.01
C GLU A 232 -15.62 -1.40 -18.29
N SER A 233 -14.74 -0.52 -18.80
CA SER A 233 -15.00 0.20 -20.05
C SER A 233 -15.09 -0.73 -21.26
N GLY A 234 -14.21 -1.72 -21.34
CA GLY A 234 -14.25 -2.76 -22.36
C GLY A 234 -15.50 -3.62 -22.26
N TRP A 235 -15.91 -3.95 -21.03
CA TRP A 235 -17.14 -4.69 -20.75
C TRP A 235 -18.38 -3.91 -21.19
N ASP A 236 -18.48 -2.64 -20.83
CA ASP A 236 -19.62 -1.78 -21.16
C ASP A 236 -19.72 -1.53 -22.68
N ALA A 237 -18.59 -1.33 -23.36
CA ALA A 237 -18.54 -1.17 -24.80
C ALA A 237 -18.99 -2.45 -25.53
N GLU A 238 -18.51 -3.61 -25.09
CA GLU A 238 -18.91 -4.92 -25.62
C GLU A 238 -20.38 -5.24 -25.33
N ALA A 239 -20.86 -4.90 -24.12
CA ALA A 239 -22.25 -5.06 -23.72
C ALA A 239 -23.20 -4.17 -24.56
N ALA A 240 -22.78 -2.96 -24.91
CA ALA A 240 -23.53 -2.05 -25.77
C ALA A 240 -23.54 -2.46 -27.25
N ALA A 241 -22.50 -3.15 -27.73
CA ALA A 241 -22.36 -3.54 -29.13
C ALA A 241 -23.10 -4.84 -29.53
N ARG A 242 -23.62 -5.62 -28.57
CA ARG A 242 -24.22 -6.94 -28.83
C ARG A 242 -25.74 -6.85 -29.08
N PRO A 243 -26.27 -7.32 -30.24
CA PRO A 243 -27.69 -7.17 -30.57
C PRO A 243 -28.66 -7.95 -29.67
N HIS A 244 -28.25 -9.08 -29.07
CA HIS A 244 -29.15 -9.92 -28.26
C HIS A 244 -28.41 -10.61 -27.10
N GLY A 245 -28.56 -10.09 -25.88
CA GLY A 245 -28.77 -10.87 -24.64
C GLY A 245 -27.72 -11.87 -24.12
N ALA A 246 -26.62 -12.17 -24.82
CA ALA A 246 -25.57 -13.03 -24.31
C ALA A 246 -24.65 -12.26 -23.35
N ARG A 247 -25.17 -12.05 -22.13
CA ARG A 247 -24.37 -11.63 -20.99
C ARG A 247 -23.61 -12.85 -20.51
N THR A 248 -22.27 -12.80 -20.44
CA THR A 248 -21.53 -13.74 -19.58
C THR A 248 -21.73 -13.27 -18.14
N THR A 249 -22.97 -13.29 -17.64
CA THR A 249 -23.23 -13.01 -16.22
C THR A 249 -22.69 -14.22 -15.45
N VAL A 250 -21.94 -13.99 -14.37
CA VAL A 250 -21.69 -15.06 -13.40
C VAL A 250 -23.06 -15.46 -12.85
N VAL A 251 -23.53 -16.66 -13.22
CA VAL A 251 -24.78 -17.22 -12.71
C VAL A 251 -24.46 -18.02 -11.45
N VAL A 252 -25.13 -17.69 -10.35
CA VAL A 252 -25.01 -18.37 -9.07
C VAL A 252 -26.34 -19.08 -8.80
N HIS A 253 -26.29 -20.40 -8.62
CA HIS A 253 -27.44 -21.18 -8.19
C HIS A 253 -27.47 -21.20 -6.67
N TYR A 254 -28.55 -20.72 -6.06
CA TYR A 254 -28.74 -20.67 -4.61
C TYR A 254 -29.91 -21.55 -4.20
N ASP A 255 -29.62 -22.62 -3.43
CA ASP A 255 -30.62 -23.51 -2.85
C ASP A 255 -31.13 -22.91 -1.53
N VAL A 256 -32.38 -22.45 -1.54
CA VAL A 256 -32.98 -21.70 -0.42
C VAL A 256 -33.22 -22.59 0.80
N GLU A 257 -33.38 -23.90 0.64
CA GLU A 257 -33.62 -24.83 1.76
C GLU A 257 -32.32 -25.28 2.41
N LYS A 258 -31.28 -25.50 1.60
CA LYS A 258 -29.97 -25.95 2.10
C LYS A 258 -29.03 -24.80 2.47
N GLY A 259 -29.34 -23.58 2.02
CA GLY A 259 -28.44 -22.44 2.13
C GLY A 259 -27.15 -22.63 1.33
N SER A 260 -27.08 -23.53 0.36
CA SER A 260 -25.87 -23.78 -0.44
C SER A 260 -25.89 -23.00 -1.75
N ALA A 261 -24.75 -22.50 -2.21
CA ALA A 261 -24.62 -21.88 -3.53
C ALA A 261 -23.55 -22.55 -4.39
N ALA A 262 -23.73 -22.54 -5.70
CA ALA A 262 -22.74 -23.02 -6.66
C ALA A 262 -22.68 -22.10 -7.88
N LEU A 263 -21.50 -21.97 -8.48
CA LEU A 263 -21.39 -21.33 -9.80
C LEU A 263 -22.05 -22.21 -10.86
N HIS A 264 -22.63 -21.60 -11.89
CA HIS A 264 -23.23 -22.34 -13.00
C HIS A 264 -22.20 -23.27 -13.66
N LEU A 265 -22.43 -24.58 -13.56
CA LEU A 265 -21.50 -25.65 -13.99
C LEU A 265 -20.12 -25.61 -13.30
N GLY A 266 -20.05 -25.02 -12.11
CA GLY A 266 -18.83 -24.87 -11.31
C GLY A 266 -18.94 -25.52 -9.93
N PRO A 267 -17.91 -25.36 -9.08
CA PRO A 267 -17.90 -25.94 -7.74
C PRO A 267 -18.96 -25.29 -6.83
N VAL A 268 -19.31 -26.03 -5.77
CA VAL A 268 -20.07 -25.50 -4.63
C VAL A 268 -19.18 -24.46 -3.93
N LEU A 269 -19.77 -23.31 -3.63
CA LEU A 269 -19.12 -22.20 -2.95
C LEU A 269 -19.04 -22.49 -1.45
N ALA A 270 -17.92 -22.10 -0.83
CA ALA A 270 -17.83 -22.01 0.62
C ALA A 270 -18.81 -20.95 1.14
N GLU A 271 -19.16 -21.05 2.43
CA GLU A 271 -20.13 -20.15 3.08
C GLU A 271 -19.78 -18.66 2.88
N TRP A 272 -18.51 -18.29 3.09
CA TRP A 272 -18.06 -16.92 2.92
C TRP A 272 -18.11 -16.43 1.46
N GLU A 273 -17.85 -17.32 0.49
CA GLU A 273 -17.89 -16.99 -0.94
C GLU A 273 -19.34 -16.74 -1.39
N ARG A 274 -20.27 -17.59 -0.90
CA ARG A 274 -21.71 -17.43 -1.06
C ARG A 274 -22.17 -16.09 -0.51
N GLN A 275 -21.89 -15.80 0.76
CA GLN A 275 -22.33 -14.57 1.42
C GLN A 275 -21.75 -13.32 0.75
N PHE A 276 -20.46 -13.34 0.39
CA PHE A 276 -19.81 -12.25 -0.34
C PHE A 276 -20.48 -11.96 -1.69
N LEU A 277 -20.76 -13.00 -2.50
CA LEU A 277 -21.43 -12.83 -3.79
C LEU A 277 -22.87 -12.34 -3.65
N LEU A 278 -23.55 -12.71 -2.56
CA LEU A 278 -24.91 -12.28 -2.24
C LEU A 278 -25.00 -10.86 -1.62
N CYS A 279 -23.89 -10.17 -1.35
CA CYS A 279 -23.96 -8.77 -0.86
C CYS A 279 -24.19 -7.75 -1.99
N ASP A 280 -23.22 -7.55 -2.91
CA ASP A 280 -23.28 -6.50 -3.97
C ASP A 280 -22.65 -6.93 -5.31
N ALA A 281 -22.36 -8.22 -5.53
CA ALA A 281 -21.74 -8.66 -6.78
C ALA A 281 -22.70 -8.58 -7.98
N SER A 282 -22.23 -8.19 -9.16
CA SER A 282 -23.00 -8.24 -10.42
C SER A 282 -23.15 -9.69 -10.92
N CYS A 283 -23.97 -10.49 -10.24
CA CYS A 283 -24.28 -11.87 -10.59
C CYS A 283 -25.79 -12.10 -10.72
N GLU A 284 -26.17 -13.00 -11.61
CA GLU A 284 -27.56 -13.45 -11.75
C GLU A 284 -27.76 -14.64 -10.80
N VAL A 285 -28.62 -14.45 -9.80
CA VAL A 285 -28.89 -15.50 -8.81
C VAL A 285 -30.14 -16.26 -9.22
N TRP A 286 -29.99 -17.55 -9.46
CA TRP A 286 -31.09 -18.47 -9.72
C TRP A 286 -31.48 -19.13 -8.41
N LEU A 287 -32.74 -18.94 -8.01
CA LEU A 287 -33.27 -19.61 -6.82
C LEU A 287 -33.65 -21.03 -7.22
N GLU A 288 -33.06 -22.01 -6.55
CA GLU A 288 -33.36 -23.42 -6.75
C GLU A 288 -34.01 -24.03 -5.51
N ARG A 289 -34.86 -25.02 -5.73
CA ARG A 289 -35.33 -25.94 -4.70
C ARG A 289 -35.23 -27.36 -5.24
N HIS A 290 -34.56 -28.25 -4.51
CA HIS A 290 -34.30 -29.63 -4.94
C HIS A 290 -33.63 -29.72 -6.34
N GLY A 291 -32.72 -28.78 -6.66
CA GLY A 291 -32.06 -28.72 -7.97
C GLY A 291 -32.96 -28.33 -9.13
N THR A 292 -34.17 -27.83 -8.85
CA THR A 292 -35.07 -27.27 -9.86
C THR A 292 -35.06 -25.74 -9.76
N PRO A 293 -34.62 -25.02 -10.81
CA PRO A 293 -34.72 -23.56 -10.87
C PRO A 293 -36.17 -23.11 -10.75
N MET A 294 -36.48 -22.40 -9.67
CA MET A 294 -37.79 -21.80 -9.44
C MET A 294 -37.94 -20.43 -10.11
N GLY A 295 -36.81 -19.80 -10.49
CA GLY A 295 -36.73 -18.55 -11.24
C GLY A 295 -35.60 -17.63 -10.74
N ALA A 296 -35.32 -16.56 -11.51
CA ALA A 296 -34.51 -15.43 -11.04
C ALA A 296 -35.38 -14.55 -10.12
N GLY A 297 -35.17 -14.64 -8.80
CA GLY A 297 -36.04 -13.99 -7.82
C GLY A 297 -36.18 -12.47 -8.02
N ARG A 298 -37.41 -11.95 -7.93
CA ARG A 298 -37.74 -10.50 -7.99
C ARG A 298 -37.51 -9.73 -6.69
N SER A 299 -37.00 -10.36 -5.63
CA SER A 299 -36.61 -9.69 -4.39
C SER A 299 -35.25 -9.02 -4.60
N THR A 300 -35.29 -7.73 -4.96
CA THR A 300 -34.12 -6.93 -5.37
C THR A 300 -33.11 -6.75 -4.24
N ARG A 301 -32.19 -7.72 -4.15
CA ARG A 301 -30.84 -7.57 -3.57
C ARG A 301 -30.07 -6.44 -4.25
N THR A 302 -30.37 -6.19 -5.53
CA THR A 302 -29.77 -5.12 -6.33
C THR A 302 -29.99 -3.76 -5.68
N ILE A 303 -28.90 -3.18 -5.22
CA ILE A 303 -28.90 -1.87 -4.59
C ILE A 303 -29.18 -0.84 -5.67
N SER A 304 -30.31 -0.14 -5.53
CA SER A 304 -30.72 0.86 -6.52
C SER A 304 -29.67 1.96 -6.66
N ARG A 305 -29.56 2.58 -7.84
CA ARG A 305 -28.65 3.72 -8.06
C ARG A 305 -28.90 4.88 -7.08
N ARG A 306 -30.15 5.08 -6.65
CA ARG A 306 -30.51 6.11 -5.66
C ARG A 306 -29.95 5.77 -4.28
N LEU A 307 -30.13 4.52 -3.84
CA LEU A 307 -29.61 4.04 -2.56
C LEU A 307 -28.09 4.02 -2.54
N ARG A 308 -27.47 3.62 -3.66
CA ARG A 308 -26.03 3.65 -3.86
C ARG A 308 -25.45 5.07 -3.68
N ARG A 309 -26.05 6.09 -4.31
CA ARG A 309 -25.61 7.48 -4.13
C ARG A 309 -25.78 7.97 -2.69
N ALA A 310 -26.85 7.55 -2.00
CA ALA A 310 -27.07 7.90 -0.60
C ALA A 310 -25.99 7.27 0.30
N LEU A 311 -25.59 6.03 0.03
CA LEU A 311 -24.48 5.36 0.71
C LEU A 311 -23.14 6.07 0.46
N GLU A 312 -22.84 6.38 -0.80
CA GLU A 312 -21.61 7.09 -1.19
C GLU A 312 -21.50 8.46 -0.50
N HIS A 313 -22.62 9.18 -0.37
CA HIS A 313 -22.67 10.45 0.34
C HIS A 313 -22.55 10.31 1.87
N ARG A 314 -23.15 9.27 2.47
CA ARG A 314 -23.13 9.06 3.92
C ARG A 314 -21.78 8.54 4.41
N ASP A 315 -21.25 7.53 3.74
CA ASP A 315 -20.07 6.79 4.21
C ASP A 315 -18.78 7.48 3.75
N GLY A 316 -18.75 8.04 2.54
CA GLY A 316 -17.59 8.76 1.97
C GLY A 316 -16.40 7.86 1.64
N THR A 317 -16.03 6.97 2.56
CA THR A 317 -14.94 5.99 2.49
C THR A 317 -15.42 4.62 2.97
N CYS A 318 -14.54 3.62 2.93
CA CYS A 318 -14.76 2.32 3.53
C CYS A 318 -14.98 2.48 5.04
N ALA A 319 -16.04 1.88 5.58
CA ALA A 319 -16.41 2.06 6.98
C ALA A 319 -15.50 1.35 8.01
N VAL A 320 -14.44 0.66 7.56
CA VAL A 320 -13.47 0.05 8.49
C VAL A 320 -12.53 1.14 9.00
N PRO A 321 -12.35 1.29 10.33
CA PRO A 321 -11.51 2.35 10.90
C PRO A 321 -10.10 2.37 10.32
N GLY A 322 -9.65 3.54 9.86
CA GLY A 322 -8.32 3.72 9.25
C GLY A 322 -8.23 3.36 7.77
N CYS A 323 -9.30 2.84 7.16
CA CYS A 323 -9.32 2.60 5.71
C CYS A 323 -9.78 3.85 4.96
N GLY A 324 -8.88 4.41 4.14
CA GLY A 324 -9.19 5.57 3.33
C GLY A 324 -9.91 5.27 2.01
N ALA A 325 -10.21 4.02 1.64
CA ALA A 325 -10.71 3.70 0.29
C ALA A 325 -12.07 4.35 -0.04
N THR A 326 -12.22 5.00 -1.19
CA THR A 326 -13.48 5.68 -1.60
C THR A 326 -14.03 5.23 -2.95
N ARG A 327 -13.25 4.48 -3.71
CA ARG A 327 -13.61 3.95 -5.03
C ARG A 327 -13.68 2.42 -4.96
N GLY A 328 -14.41 1.83 -5.91
CA GLY A 328 -14.60 0.38 -5.96
C GLY A 328 -15.30 -0.21 -4.73
N LEU A 329 -16.03 0.61 -3.95
CA LEU A 329 -16.68 0.16 -2.72
C LEU A 329 -17.84 -0.79 -3.04
N HIS A 330 -18.00 -1.81 -2.23
CA HIS A 330 -19.14 -2.72 -2.24
C HIS A 330 -20.06 -2.33 -1.10
N ALA A 331 -21.36 -2.31 -1.35
CA ALA A 331 -22.32 -2.18 -0.29
C ALA A 331 -22.55 -3.54 0.40
N HIS A 332 -22.56 -3.53 1.72
CA HIS A 332 -22.64 -4.73 2.53
C HIS A 332 -23.84 -4.64 3.48
N HIS A 333 -24.63 -5.71 3.56
CA HIS A 333 -25.77 -5.79 4.46
C HIS A 333 -25.32 -6.21 5.88
N LEU A 334 -25.53 -5.34 6.87
CA LEU A 334 -25.17 -5.56 8.27
C LEU A 334 -25.94 -6.73 8.88
N VAL A 335 -27.26 -6.76 8.68
CA VAL A 335 -28.05 -7.98 8.73
C VAL A 335 -28.02 -8.55 7.33
N HIS A 336 -27.29 -9.65 7.15
CA HIS A 336 -27.06 -10.23 5.82
C HIS A 336 -28.37 -10.54 5.08
N TRP A 337 -28.37 -10.36 3.76
CA TRP A 337 -29.57 -10.56 2.92
C TRP A 337 -30.15 -11.98 3.03
N GLU A 338 -29.28 -13.01 3.10
CA GLU A 338 -29.72 -14.41 3.22
C GLU A 338 -30.44 -14.68 4.56
N HIS A 339 -30.21 -13.84 5.57
CA HIS A 339 -30.87 -13.88 6.87
C HIS A 339 -32.11 -12.96 6.93
N GLY A 340 -32.59 -12.46 5.78
CA GLY A 340 -33.76 -11.58 5.69
C GLY A 340 -33.45 -10.09 5.85
N GLY A 341 -32.18 -9.69 5.73
CA GLY A 341 -31.77 -8.28 5.77
C GLY A 341 -32.41 -7.42 4.69
N ALA A 342 -32.96 -6.27 5.09
CA ALA A 342 -33.56 -5.31 4.15
C ALA A 342 -32.49 -4.56 3.34
N THR A 343 -32.78 -4.28 2.06
CA THR A 343 -31.93 -3.43 1.20
C THR A 343 -32.26 -1.96 1.43
N GLU A 344 -31.90 -1.44 2.60
CA GLU A 344 -32.19 -0.08 3.06
C GLU A 344 -30.94 0.59 3.61
N LEU A 345 -30.94 1.93 3.66
CA LEU A 345 -29.74 2.71 4.00
C LEU A 345 -29.19 2.32 5.38
N GLU A 346 -30.06 2.12 6.38
CA GLU A 346 -29.69 1.80 7.76
C GLU A 346 -29.05 0.41 7.93
N ASN A 347 -29.34 -0.51 7.00
CA ASN A 347 -28.81 -1.88 7.02
C ASN A 347 -27.64 -2.07 6.06
N LEU A 348 -27.22 -1.03 5.34
CA LEU A 348 -26.14 -1.09 4.36
C LEU A 348 -24.96 -0.24 4.81
N VAL A 349 -23.75 -0.68 4.48
CA VAL A 349 -22.51 0.07 4.68
C VAL A 349 -21.56 -0.14 3.51
N LEU A 350 -20.76 0.87 3.14
CA LEU A 350 -19.74 0.73 2.11
C LEU A 350 -18.44 0.15 2.68
N LEU A 351 -17.96 -0.92 2.04
CA LEU A 351 -16.70 -1.59 2.33
C LEU A 351 -15.85 -1.71 1.06
N CYS A 352 -14.54 -1.55 1.15
CA CYS A 352 -13.68 -1.85 0.01
C CYS A 352 -13.67 -3.36 -0.26
N PRO A 353 -13.32 -3.83 -1.47
CA PRO A 353 -13.35 -5.25 -1.82
C PRO A 353 -12.52 -6.12 -0.88
N PHE A 354 -11.42 -5.57 -0.35
CA PHE A 354 -10.55 -6.23 0.62
C PHE A 354 -11.26 -6.46 1.97
N HIS A 355 -11.71 -5.39 2.62
CA HIS A 355 -12.40 -5.48 3.92
C HIS A 355 -13.71 -6.26 3.85
N HIS A 356 -14.41 -6.15 2.73
CA HIS A 356 -15.63 -6.92 2.52
C HIS A 356 -15.32 -8.44 2.52
N ARG A 357 -14.22 -8.87 1.89
CA ARG A 357 -13.78 -10.28 1.95
C ARG A 357 -13.33 -10.68 3.35
N LEU A 358 -12.53 -9.87 4.03
CA LEU A 358 -12.09 -10.17 5.39
C LEU A 358 -13.26 -10.38 6.35
N HIS A 359 -14.32 -9.58 6.18
CA HIS A 359 -15.52 -9.74 6.98
C HIS A 359 -16.18 -11.10 6.77
N HIS A 360 -16.41 -11.48 5.50
CA HIS A 360 -17.00 -12.78 5.18
C HIS A 360 -16.09 -13.96 5.56
N LYS A 361 -14.77 -13.80 5.52
CA LYS A 361 -13.81 -14.80 6.00
C LYS A 361 -13.76 -14.93 7.53
N GLY A 362 -14.38 -14.02 8.29
CA GLY A 362 -14.33 -14.00 9.75
C GLY A 362 -13.01 -13.45 10.32
N GLU A 363 -12.15 -12.86 9.49
CA GLU A 363 -10.90 -12.23 9.94
C GLU A 363 -11.16 -10.89 10.64
N ILE A 364 -12.23 -10.21 10.24
CA ILE A 364 -12.79 -9.05 10.95
C ILE A 364 -14.30 -9.23 11.12
N THR A 365 -14.86 -8.71 12.21
CA THR A 365 -16.30 -8.72 12.43
C THR A 365 -16.83 -7.30 12.43
N ILE A 366 -17.85 -7.05 11.59
CA ILE A 366 -18.52 -5.76 11.41
C ILE A 366 -19.96 -5.91 11.91
N VAL A 367 -20.31 -5.20 12.96
CA VAL A 367 -21.63 -5.28 13.60
C VAL A 367 -22.12 -3.92 14.09
N GLY A 368 -23.41 -3.84 14.41
CA GLY A 368 -24.05 -2.62 14.90
C GLY A 368 -24.84 -1.89 13.80
N PRO A 369 -25.51 -0.78 14.14
CA PRO A 369 -26.22 0.04 13.16
C PRO A 369 -25.22 0.81 12.29
N ALA A 370 -25.62 1.17 11.07
CA ALA A 370 -24.72 1.81 10.10
C ALA A 370 -24.11 3.14 10.58
N ASP A 371 -24.77 3.86 11.48
CA ASP A 371 -24.27 5.12 12.07
C ASP A 371 -23.33 4.92 13.28
N ARG A 372 -23.26 3.69 13.83
CA ARG A 372 -22.42 3.35 15.01
C ARG A 372 -21.80 1.97 14.85
N LEU A 373 -21.10 1.79 13.74
CA LEU A 373 -20.41 0.55 13.42
C LEU A 373 -19.37 0.17 14.49
N VAL A 374 -19.34 -1.09 14.87
CA VAL A 374 -18.28 -1.70 15.67
C VAL A 374 -17.56 -2.70 14.78
N VAL A 375 -16.28 -2.43 14.54
CA VAL A 375 -15.38 -3.35 13.83
C VAL A 375 -14.43 -3.97 14.83
N THR A 376 -14.27 -5.28 14.78
CA THR A 376 -13.39 -6.07 15.64
C THR A 376 -12.50 -6.98 14.80
N ASP A 377 -11.32 -7.33 15.31
CA ASP A 377 -10.49 -8.38 14.73
C ASP A 377 -11.04 -9.79 15.04
N CYS A 378 -10.35 -10.83 14.56
CA CYS A 378 -10.73 -12.22 14.78
C CYS A 378 -10.72 -12.66 16.26
N GLU A 379 -10.08 -11.90 17.15
CA GLU A 379 -10.08 -12.13 18.60
C GLU A 379 -11.18 -11.33 19.32
N GLY A 380 -11.98 -10.56 18.59
CA GLY A 380 -13.04 -9.71 19.15
C GLY A 380 -12.53 -8.38 19.73
N ARG A 381 -11.27 -8.01 19.49
CA ARG A 381 -10.71 -6.73 19.93
C ARG A 381 -11.16 -5.63 18.98
N ARG A 382 -11.65 -4.52 19.53
CA ARG A 382 -12.19 -3.41 18.72
C ARG A 382 -11.08 -2.71 17.93
N LEU A 383 -11.26 -2.60 16.62
CA LEU A 383 -10.44 -1.76 15.77
C LEU A 383 -10.84 -0.29 15.99
N THR A 384 -9.87 0.55 16.31
CA THR A 384 -10.09 1.98 16.53
C THR A 384 -9.20 2.79 15.61
N GLY A 385 -9.77 3.85 15.01
CA GLY A 385 -9.01 4.88 14.30
C GLY A 385 -8.20 5.81 15.21
N ALA A 386 -8.23 5.59 16.53
CA ALA A 386 -7.52 6.40 17.50
C ALA A 386 -5.99 6.33 17.30
N SER A 387 -5.34 7.49 17.42
CA SER A 387 -3.88 7.61 17.37
C SER A 387 -3.23 6.80 18.50
N LEU A 388 -2.09 6.18 18.21
CA LEU A 388 -1.25 5.50 19.20
C LEU A 388 -0.45 6.48 20.09
N ALA A 389 -0.58 7.79 19.86
CA ALA A 389 0.19 8.81 20.55
C ALA A 389 -0.10 8.82 22.06
N ARG A 390 0.95 8.57 22.85
CA ARG A 390 0.98 8.73 24.30
C ARG A 390 2.30 9.39 24.72
N PRO A 391 2.34 10.13 25.84
CA PRO A 391 3.60 10.67 26.34
C PRO A 391 4.66 9.56 26.51
N PRO A 392 5.91 9.75 26.04
CA PRO A 392 6.98 8.80 26.28
C PRO A 392 7.19 8.59 27.78
N THR A 393 7.36 7.33 28.20
CA THR A 393 7.57 6.96 29.61
C THR A 393 9.03 6.73 29.97
N GLY A 394 9.92 6.67 28.98
CA GLY A 394 11.36 6.48 29.14
C GLY A 394 12.16 7.72 28.72
N PRO A 395 13.43 7.82 29.12
CA PRO A 395 14.32 8.88 28.64
C PRO A 395 14.53 8.77 27.12
N PRO A 396 14.91 9.87 26.43
CA PRO A 396 15.34 9.82 25.04
C PRO A 396 16.50 8.83 24.84
N PRO A 397 16.70 8.29 23.61
CA PRO A 397 17.84 7.43 23.32
C PRO A 397 19.18 8.10 23.66
N ASP A 398 20.06 7.38 24.35
CA ASP A 398 21.42 7.81 24.65
C ASP A 398 22.34 7.42 23.48
N VAL A 399 22.43 8.30 22.49
CA VAL A 399 23.21 8.12 21.26
C VAL A 399 24.04 9.36 20.94
N PRO A 400 25.22 9.21 20.31
CA PRO A 400 26.05 10.35 19.97
C PRO A 400 25.36 11.30 18.97
N PRO A 401 25.69 12.60 18.97
CA PRO A 401 25.18 13.55 17.98
C PRO A 401 25.49 13.11 16.54
N CYS A 402 24.50 13.19 15.66
CA CYS A 402 24.64 12.88 14.26
C CYS A 402 25.22 14.08 13.50
N ARG A 403 26.47 13.97 13.02
CA ARG A 403 27.14 15.04 12.29
C ARG A 403 26.54 15.30 10.90
N GLY A 404 25.76 14.36 10.37
CA GLY A 404 25.21 14.44 9.02
C GLY A 404 26.26 14.28 7.92
N PRO A 405 25.83 14.35 6.64
CA PRO A 405 26.73 14.24 5.50
C PRO A 405 27.63 15.48 5.36
N LYS A 406 28.82 15.32 4.78
CA LYS A 406 29.78 16.43 4.61
C LYS A 406 29.31 17.51 3.62
N GLY A 407 28.38 17.17 2.72
CA GLY A 407 27.89 18.08 1.67
C GLY A 407 28.90 18.41 0.57
N GLU A 408 30.10 17.83 0.62
CA GLU A 408 31.14 18.01 -0.40
C GLU A 408 30.71 17.41 -1.75
N ARG A 409 31.26 17.94 -2.85
CA ARG A 409 30.99 17.44 -4.20
C ARG A 409 31.67 16.08 -4.41
N ALA A 410 30.86 15.04 -4.63
CA ALA A 410 31.35 13.71 -5.00
C ALA A 410 32.11 13.74 -6.35
N GLN A 411 33.30 13.14 -6.36
CA GLN A 411 34.11 13.00 -7.57
C GLN A 411 33.85 11.63 -8.22
N TRP A 412 32.77 11.54 -8.99
CA TRP A 412 32.29 10.26 -9.55
C TRP A 412 33.29 9.53 -10.45
N MET A 413 34.27 10.23 -11.05
CA MET A 413 35.32 9.56 -11.84
C MET A 413 36.26 8.68 -11.00
N TRP A 414 36.31 8.91 -9.68
CA TRP A 414 37.14 8.15 -8.75
C TRP A 414 36.30 7.29 -7.80
N TYR A 415 34.99 7.21 -8.04
CA TYR A 415 34.10 6.34 -7.30
C TYR A 415 34.09 4.96 -7.95
N THR A 416 34.41 3.93 -7.18
CA THR A 416 34.29 2.53 -7.60
C THR A 416 32.89 2.04 -7.20
N PRO A 417 31.98 1.75 -8.16
CA PRO A 417 30.68 1.18 -7.84
C PRO A 417 30.82 -0.20 -7.20
N PHE A 418 29.85 -0.57 -6.36
CA PHE A 418 29.75 -1.95 -5.88
C PHE A 418 29.48 -2.89 -7.06
N GLU A 419 30.25 -3.97 -7.15
CA GLU A 419 30.07 -5.03 -8.14
C GLU A 419 29.53 -6.29 -7.42
N PRO A 420 28.26 -6.67 -7.64
CA PRO A 420 27.70 -7.85 -6.99
C PRO A 420 28.41 -9.12 -7.46
N GLU A 421 28.68 -10.05 -6.54
CA GLU A 421 29.20 -11.36 -6.92
C GLU A 421 28.20 -12.09 -7.84
N PRO A 422 28.65 -12.72 -8.93
CA PRO A 422 27.77 -13.50 -9.78
C PRO A 422 27.17 -14.66 -8.97
N PRO A 423 25.89 -15.00 -9.19
CA PRO A 423 25.25 -16.08 -8.46
C PRO A 423 26.03 -17.39 -8.63
N PRO A 424 26.10 -18.25 -7.59
CA PRO A 424 26.84 -19.50 -7.65
C PRO A 424 26.25 -20.41 -8.74
N GLY A 425 26.95 -20.49 -9.88
CA GLY A 425 26.52 -21.29 -11.04
C GLY A 425 27.20 -20.96 -12.37
N THR A 426 27.94 -19.86 -12.49
CA THR A 426 28.59 -19.43 -13.75
C THR A 426 30.10 -19.63 -13.80
N LYS A 427 30.65 -20.52 -12.96
CA LYS A 427 32.04 -21.00 -13.08
C LYS A 427 32.10 -22.46 -13.52
N GLU A 428 31.65 -22.74 -14.73
CA GLU A 428 32.12 -23.89 -15.51
C GLU A 428 31.71 -23.68 -16.96
N LEU A 429 32.61 -23.08 -17.76
CA LEU A 429 32.75 -23.17 -19.23
C LEU A 429 33.76 -22.09 -19.68
N ALA A 430 34.93 -22.05 -19.04
CA ALA A 430 36.06 -21.26 -19.52
C ALA A 430 37.37 -21.92 -19.05
N GLY A 431 37.69 -23.03 -19.70
CA GLY A 431 38.98 -23.74 -19.69
C GLY A 431 38.79 -24.92 -20.64
N ASP A 432 39.38 -24.94 -21.83
CA ASP A 432 40.84 -25.01 -22.04
C ASP A 432 41.21 -24.56 -23.47
N PRO A 433 42.19 -23.64 -23.67
CA PRO A 433 42.80 -23.42 -24.97
C PRO A 433 44.01 -24.37 -25.14
N GLY A 434 43.78 -25.49 -25.82
CA GLY A 434 44.82 -26.19 -26.57
C GLY A 434 45.48 -27.41 -25.91
N ARG A 435 45.11 -28.60 -26.41
CA ARG A 435 46.05 -29.62 -26.88
C ARG A 435 45.40 -30.59 -27.84
#